data_AF-X0WGP1-F1
#
_entry.id   AF-X0WGP1-F1
#
_cell.length_a   1.000
_cell.length_b   1.000
_cell.length_c   1.000
_cell.angle_alpha   90.00
_cell.angle_beta   90.00
_cell.angle_gamma   90.00
#
_symmetry.space_group_name_H-M   'P 1'
#
loop_
_entity.id
_entity.type
_entity.pdbx_description
1 polymer ?
#
loop_
_entity_poly.entity_id
_entity_poly.type
_entity_poly.pdbx_seq_one_letter_code
_entity_poly.pdbx_strand_id
1 'polypeptide(L)'
;LGTGLGLVGFGGMSVKPRALFPWMQRWLLAVGSHLADFRQRLPDTFHPNVVAAAVELLVPLGVAKVLQSLQDRHRRQWVPTLLAGVLTLTMLVILVLTQSRAAYMGLAAALLVLVALTRTRWLLIALPVLTGAVIGGGMVAGWSNLADALVSHDPAYGLEWRRGIWSAAICILGDFSFTGVGFGCFEPVLSLLYPPPPGWLPPHAHNLFLQVAIDLGLPGLVAFLAILGLVAYLGIRSYAESKLSQQARR
;
A
#
# COMPACT_ATOMS: atom_id res chain seq x y z
N LEU A 1 -15.09 -6.70 -29.84
CA LEU A 1 -16.01 -7.21 -28.80
C LEU A 1 -15.39 -8.45 -28.14
N GLY A 2 -14.32 -8.25 -27.37
CA GLY A 2 -13.60 -9.32 -26.68
C GLY A 2 -13.87 -9.23 -25.18
N THR A 3 -14.60 -10.20 -24.65
CA THR A 3 -14.87 -10.41 -23.22
C THR A 3 -13.63 -10.92 -22.49
N GLY A 4 -12.54 -10.16 -22.57
CA GLY A 4 -11.25 -10.43 -21.94
C GLY A 4 -11.13 -9.91 -20.50
N LEU A 5 -12.24 -9.70 -19.80
CA LEU A 5 -12.23 -9.50 -18.35
C LEU A 5 -12.04 -10.88 -17.70
N GLY A 6 -10.80 -11.36 -17.76
CA GLY A 6 -10.36 -12.41 -16.84
C GLY A 6 -10.70 -11.92 -15.43
N LEU A 7 -11.53 -12.69 -14.73
CA LEU A 7 -11.78 -12.51 -13.30
C LEU A 7 -10.42 -12.55 -12.59
N VAL A 8 -9.87 -11.37 -12.33
CA VAL A 8 -8.68 -11.20 -11.50
C VAL A 8 -9.11 -11.53 -10.09
N GLY A 9 -8.88 -12.79 -9.71
CA GLY A 9 -9.16 -13.26 -8.37
C GLY A 9 -8.17 -12.67 -7.37
N PHE A 10 -8.46 -12.93 -6.09
CA PHE A 10 -7.60 -12.64 -4.94
C PHE A 10 -6.10 -12.72 -5.30
N GLY A 11 -5.38 -11.61 -5.13
CA GLY A 11 -3.92 -11.57 -5.28
C GLY A 11 -3.38 -11.46 -6.71
N GLY A 12 -4.20 -11.12 -7.71
CA GLY A 12 -3.70 -10.96 -9.09
C GLY A 12 -3.42 -12.29 -9.80
N MET A 13 -3.82 -13.42 -9.20
CA MET A 13 -3.92 -14.68 -9.92
C MET A 13 -5.15 -14.62 -10.82
N SER A 14 -4.94 -14.84 -12.12
CA SER A 14 -6.03 -15.15 -13.06
C SER A 14 -6.65 -16.47 -12.59
N VAL A 15 -7.65 -16.39 -11.71
CA VAL A 15 -8.39 -17.57 -11.27
C VAL A 15 -9.17 -18.01 -12.49
N LYS A 16 -8.71 -19.10 -13.14
CA LYS A 16 -9.45 -19.72 -14.23
C LYS A 16 -10.86 -19.96 -13.69
N PRO A 17 -11.93 -19.40 -14.32
CA PRO A 17 -13.27 -19.39 -13.75
C PRO A 17 -13.71 -20.76 -13.24
N ARG A 18 -13.30 -21.82 -13.94
CA ARG A 18 -13.59 -23.24 -13.62
C ARG A 18 -13.20 -23.71 -12.20
N ALA A 19 -12.38 -22.98 -11.45
CA ALA A 19 -12.00 -23.33 -10.08
C ALA A 19 -12.94 -22.78 -8.98
N LEU A 20 -13.88 -21.90 -9.33
CA LEU A 20 -14.83 -21.29 -8.38
C LEU A 20 -16.24 -21.85 -8.56
N PHE A 21 -16.95 -22.06 -7.45
CA PHE A 21 -18.36 -22.45 -7.50
C PHE A 21 -19.20 -21.40 -8.27
N PRO A 22 -20.21 -21.83 -9.06
CA PRO A 22 -20.97 -20.92 -9.93
C PRO A 22 -21.70 -19.77 -9.22
N TRP A 23 -21.97 -19.91 -7.91
CA TRP A 23 -22.57 -18.84 -7.11
C TRP A 23 -21.53 -17.78 -6.69
N MET A 24 -20.29 -18.18 -6.37
CA MET A 24 -19.19 -17.25 -6.08
C MET A 24 -18.81 -16.43 -7.32
N GLN A 25 -18.78 -17.07 -8.50
CA GLN A 25 -18.51 -16.35 -9.75
C GLN A 25 -19.55 -15.26 -10.01
N ARG A 26 -20.84 -15.59 -9.87
CA ARG A 26 -21.94 -14.63 -10.06
C ARG A 26 -21.88 -13.50 -9.05
N TRP A 27 -21.56 -13.81 -7.80
CA TRP A 27 -21.43 -12.80 -6.75
C TRP A 27 -20.22 -11.88 -6.99
N LEU A 28 -19.05 -12.43 -7.33
CA LEU A 28 -17.85 -11.66 -7.64
C LEU A 28 -18.01 -10.79 -8.89
N LEU A 29 -18.69 -11.29 -9.93
CA LEU A 29 -19.00 -10.52 -11.14
C LEU A 29 -19.98 -9.37 -10.83
N ALA A 30 -21.05 -9.64 -10.08
CA ALA A 30 -22.03 -8.63 -9.73
C ALA A 30 -21.42 -7.54 -8.83
N VAL A 31 -20.65 -7.92 -7.82
CA VAL A 31 -19.93 -6.97 -6.96
C VAL A 31 -18.90 -6.19 -7.77
N GLY A 32 -18.14 -6.85 -8.64
CA GLY A 32 -17.17 -6.19 -9.52
C GLY A 32 -17.79 -5.15 -10.46
N SER A 33 -18.93 -5.46 -11.08
CA SER A 33 -19.62 -4.51 -11.96
C SER A 33 -20.20 -3.31 -11.20
N HIS A 34 -20.78 -3.54 -10.01
CA HIS A 34 -21.29 -2.44 -9.18
C HIS A 34 -20.18 -1.56 -8.62
N LEU A 35 -19.02 -2.14 -8.29
CA LEU A 35 -17.84 -1.38 -7.86
C LEU A 35 -17.24 -0.54 -8.99
N ALA A 36 -17.23 -1.05 -10.23
CA ALA A 36 -16.78 -0.31 -11.40
C ALA A 36 -17.69 0.91 -11.68
N ASP A 37 -19.01 0.72 -11.64
CA ASP A 37 -19.99 1.81 -11.76
C ASP A 37 -19.89 2.83 -10.63
N PHE A 38 -19.67 2.37 -9.39
CA PHE A 38 -19.49 3.25 -8.23
C PHE A 38 -18.19 4.07 -8.34
N ARG A 39 -17.09 3.45 -8.81
CA ARG A 39 -15.80 4.10 -9.04
C ARG A 39 -15.88 5.22 -10.09
N GLN A 40 -16.71 5.08 -11.11
CA GLN A 40 -16.92 6.12 -12.12
C GLN A 40 -17.68 7.35 -11.57
N ARG A 41 -18.46 7.19 -10.48
CA ARG A 41 -19.29 8.26 -9.91
C ARG A 41 -18.59 9.10 -8.83
N LEU A 42 -17.42 8.66 -8.34
CA LEU A 42 -16.62 9.34 -7.31
C LEU A 42 -15.12 9.33 -7.67
N PRO A 43 -14.72 10.03 -8.75
CA PRO A 43 -13.41 9.82 -9.39
C PRO A 43 -12.21 10.05 -8.46
N ASP A 44 -12.27 11.10 -7.62
CA ASP A 44 -11.12 11.52 -6.81
C ASP A 44 -11.23 11.10 -5.33
N THR A 45 -12.44 10.91 -4.79
CA THR A 45 -12.63 10.62 -3.36
C THR A 45 -12.48 9.13 -3.02
N PHE A 46 -12.71 8.23 -3.98
CA PHE A 46 -12.63 6.77 -3.78
C PHE A 46 -11.62 6.10 -4.73
N HIS A 47 -10.40 6.64 -4.78
CA HIS A 47 -9.31 5.94 -5.46
C HIS A 47 -8.90 4.70 -4.63
N PRO A 48 -8.90 3.46 -5.20
CA PRO A 48 -8.67 2.24 -4.44
C PRO A 48 -7.36 2.24 -3.65
N ASN A 49 -6.29 2.80 -4.23
CA ASN A 49 -4.99 2.90 -3.55
C ASN A 49 -5.01 3.83 -2.33
N VAL A 50 -5.84 4.87 -2.31
CA VAL A 50 -5.94 5.81 -1.18
C VAL A 50 -6.66 5.12 -0.02
N VAL A 51 -7.77 4.45 -0.32
CA VAL A 51 -8.49 3.63 0.67
C VAL A 51 -7.59 2.51 1.19
N ALA A 52 -6.87 1.83 0.32
CA ALA A 52 -5.96 0.76 0.69
C ALA A 52 -4.87 1.25 1.64
N ALA A 53 -4.22 2.37 1.33
CA ALA A 53 -3.18 2.95 2.18
C ALA A 53 -3.71 3.34 3.58
N ALA A 54 -4.91 3.93 3.66
CA ALA A 54 -5.53 4.30 4.93
C ALA A 54 -5.85 3.07 5.79
N VAL A 55 -6.38 2.01 5.16
CA VAL A 55 -6.76 0.77 5.83
C VAL A 55 -5.53 -0.03 6.26
N GLU A 56 -4.52 -0.12 5.40
CA GLU A 56 -3.26 -0.82 5.63
C GLU A 56 -2.53 -0.32 6.89
N LEU A 57 -2.55 1.00 7.15
CA LEU A 57 -1.92 1.58 8.34
C LEU A 57 -2.55 1.06 9.66
N LEU A 58 -3.83 0.74 9.63
CA LEU A 58 -4.61 0.40 10.84
C LEU A 58 -4.68 -1.11 11.08
N VAL A 59 -4.53 -1.94 10.05
CA VAL A 59 -4.58 -3.41 10.15
C VAL A 59 -3.59 -3.96 11.19
N PRO A 60 -2.29 -3.57 11.21
CA PRO A 60 -1.34 -4.09 12.20
C PRO A 60 -1.74 -3.80 13.66
N LEU A 61 -2.37 -2.66 13.92
CA LEU A 61 -2.83 -2.28 15.27
C LEU A 61 -3.97 -3.20 15.74
N GLY A 62 -4.92 -3.48 14.85
CA GLY A 62 -6.00 -4.42 15.11
C GLY A 62 -5.50 -5.84 15.37
N VAL A 63 -4.56 -6.32 14.55
CA VAL A 63 -3.90 -7.62 14.72
C VAL A 63 -3.15 -7.68 16.06
N ALA A 64 -2.36 -6.66 16.40
CA ALA A 64 -1.62 -6.61 17.66
C ALA A 64 -2.55 -6.69 18.87
N LYS A 65 -3.70 -6.00 18.84
CA LYS A 65 -4.68 -6.06 19.93
C LYS A 65 -5.29 -7.45 20.09
N VAL A 66 -5.64 -8.10 18.99
CA VAL A 66 -6.18 -9.47 19.00
C VAL A 66 -5.13 -10.44 19.57
N LEU A 67 -3.88 -10.35 19.14
CA LEU A 67 -2.80 -11.21 19.63
C LEU A 67 -2.52 -11.01 21.13
N GLN A 68 -2.54 -9.77 21.62
CA GLN A 68 -2.39 -9.48 23.06
C GLN A 68 -3.50 -10.15 23.88
N SER A 69 -4.75 -10.07 23.41
CA SER A 69 -5.88 -10.69 24.09
C SER A 69 -5.82 -12.21 24.14
N LEU A 70 -5.18 -12.87 23.17
CA LEU A 70 -5.00 -14.33 23.20
C LEU A 70 -3.98 -14.76 24.26
N GLN A 71 -3.10 -13.85 24.68
CA GLN A 71 -2.09 -14.08 25.72
C GLN A 71 -2.63 -13.79 27.12
N ASP A 72 -3.49 -12.77 27.26
CA ASP A 72 -4.10 -12.40 28.53
C ASP A 72 -5.30 -13.30 28.89
N ARG A 73 -5.18 -14.14 29.93
CA ARG A 73 -6.28 -15.01 30.44
C ARG A 73 -7.46 -14.27 31.09
N HIS A 74 -7.47 -12.94 31.11
CA HIS A 74 -8.49 -12.18 31.84
C HIS A 74 -9.80 -12.08 31.05
N ARG A 75 -10.87 -12.67 31.59
CA ARG A 75 -12.23 -12.75 31.01
C ARG A 75 -12.89 -11.40 30.65
N ARG A 76 -12.28 -10.27 31.05
CA ARG A 76 -12.82 -8.91 30.88
C ARG A 76 -12.45 -8.24 29.54
N GLN A 77 -11.56 -8.83 28.74
CA GLN A 77 -11.14 -8.26 27.44
C GLN A 77 -11.90 -8.80 26.22
N TRP A 78 -12.85 -9.72 26.38
CA TRP A 78 -13.49 -10.39 25.23
C TRP A 78 -14.25 -9.45 24.28
N VAL A 79 -14.98 -8.45 24.81
CA VAL A 79 -15.71 -7.46 23.99
C VAL A 79 -14.76 -6.59 23.14
N PRO A 80 -13.75 -5.90 23.70
CA PRO A 80 -12.84 -5.10 22.88
C PRO A 80 -12.03 -5.95 21.89
N THR A 81 -11.72 -7.21 22.24
CA THR A 81 -11.06 -8.13 21.32
C THR A 81 -11.96 -8.54 20.16
N LEU A 82 -13.22 -8.85 20.43
CA LEU A 82 -14.19 -9.18 19.39
C LEU A 82 -14.39 -7.98 18.45
N LEU A 83 -14.54 -6.78 19.00
CA LEU A 83 -14.66 -5.55 18.21
C LEU A 83 -13.40 -5.31 17.36
N ALA A 84 -12.21 -5.41 17.96
CA ALA A 84 -10.95 -5.28 17.22
C ALA A 84 -10.82 -6.34 16.12
N GLY A 85 -11.22 -7.58 16.40
CA GLY A 85 -11.22 -8.67 15.42
C GLY A 85 -12.16 -8.43 14.25
N VAL A 86 -13.40 -8.02 14.52
CA VAL A 86 -14.38 -7.66 13.49
C VAL A 86 -13.88 -6.49 12.64
N LEU A 87 -13.40 -5.41 13.27
CA LEU A 87 -12.85 -4.26 12.55
C LEU A 87 -11.65 -4.64 11.69
N THR A 88 -10.72 -5.42 12.22
CA THR A 88 -9.55 -5.90 11.47
C THR A 88 -9.96 -6.76 10.28
N LEU A 89 -10.95 -7.65 10.46
CA LEU A 89 -11.46 -8.48 9.38
C LEU A 89 -12.14 -7.63 8.30
N THR A 90 -12.98 -6.67 8.68
CA THR A 90 -13.60 -5.72 7.76
C THR A 90 -12.54 -4.94 6.97
N MET A 91 -11.50 -4.47 7.65
CA MET A 91 -10.36 -3.78 7.04
C MET A 91 -9.61 -4.68 6.05
N LEU A 92 -9.33 -5.93 6.39
CA LEU A 92 -8.70 -6.89 5.47
C LEU A 92 -9.57 -7.16 4.24
N VAL A 93 -10.89 -7.28 4.42
CA VAL A 93 -11.83 -7.43 3.30
C VAL A 93 -11.79 -6.19 2.39
N ILE A 94 -11.85 -4.98 2.96
CA ILE A 94 -11.74 -3.74 2.18
C ILE A 94 -10.41 -3.68 1.44
N LEU A 95 -9.30 -4.01 2.10
CA LEU A 95 -7.97 -4.05 1.49
C LEU A 95 -7.94 -4.97 0.27
N VAL A 96 -8.51 -6.17 0.38
CA VAL A 96 -8.63 -7.10 -0.75
C VAL A 96 -9.48 -6.52 -1.89
N LEU A 97 -10.59 -5.87 -1.54
CA LEU A 97 -11.48 -5.28 -2.54
C LEU A 97 -10.83 -4.09 -3.27
N THR A 98 -9.83 -3.43 -2.67
CA THR A 98 -9.10 -2.33 -3.33
C THR A 98 -8.22 -2.81 -4.48
N GLN A 99 -7.85 -4.09 -4.52
CA GLN A 99 -6.93 -4.65 -5.52
C GLN A 99 -5.58 -3.91 -5.63
N SER A 100 -5.16 -3.20 -4.57
CA SER A 100 -3.91 -2.44 -4.56
C SER A 100 -2.71 -3.35 -4.33
N ARG A 101 -1.90 -3.59 -5.38
CA ARG A 101 -0.67 -4.38 -5.29
C ARG A 101 0.31 -3.79 -4.28
N ALA A 102 0.46 -2.47 -4.29
CA ALA A 102 1.30 -1.75 -3.34
C ALA A 102 0.86 -2.03 -1.90
N ALA A 103 -0.45 -2.04 -1.63
CA ALA A 103 -0.95 -2.27 -0.27
C ALA A 103 -0.80 -3.72 0.20
N TYR A 104 -0.90 -4.70 -0.70
CA TYR A 104 -0.59 -6.09 -0.36
C TYR A 104 0.89 -6.29 -0.05
N MET A 105 1.77 -5.64 -0.83
CA MET A 105 3.21 -5.70 -0.61
C MET A 105 3.61 -5.01 0.69
N GLY A 106 3.04 -3.85 0.99
CA GLY A 106 3.29 -3.14 2.23
C GLY A 106 2.75 -3.90 3.45
N LEU A 107 1.56 -4.51 3.37
CA LEU A 107 1.05 -5.41 4.43
C LEU A 107 1.98 -6.61 4.61
N ALA A 108 2.43 -7.25 3.52
CA ALA A 108 3.37 -8.36 3.59
C ALA A 108 4.69 -7.94 4.25
N ALA A 109 5.23 -6.78 3.88
CA ALA A 109 6.43 -6.22 4.50
C ALA A 109 6.22 -5.94 6.00
N ALA A 110 5.08 -5.35 6.38
CA ALA A 110 4.74 -5.07 7.78
C ALA A 110 4.62 -6.37 8.60
N LEU A 111 3.97 -7.41 8.06
CA LEU A 111 3.90 -8.71 8.71
C LEU A 111 5.26 -9.39 8.83
N LEU A 112 6.11 -9.28 7.80
CA LEU A 112 7.49 -9.77 7.86
C LEU A 112 8.30 -9.07 8.94
N VAL A 113 8.18 -7.73 9.08
CA VAL A 113 8.80 -6.97 10.16
C VAL A 113 8.24 -7.40 11.53
N LEU A 114 6.93 -7.64 11.66
CA LEU A 114 6.35 -8.14 12.90
C LEU A 114 6.90 -9.53 13.28
N VAL A 115 7.01 -10.44 12.31
CA VAL A 115 7.63 -11.76 12.50
C VAL A 115 9.12 -11.62 12.82
N ALA A 116 9.81 -10.69 12.18
CA ALA A 116 11.22 -10.39 12.42
C ALA A 116 11.51 -9.98 13.86
N LEU A 117 10.66 -9.08 14.39
CA LEU A 117 10.75 -8.58 15.74
C LEU A 117 10.38 -9.64 16.77
N THR A 118 9.56 -10.63 16.43
CA THR A 118 9.15 -11.69 17.37
C THR A 118 10.00 -12.95 17.28
N ARG A 119 10.51 -13.29 16.09
CA ARG A 119 11.28 -14.51 15.83
C ARG A 119 12.37 -14.29 14.78
N THR A 120 13.43 -13.58 15.16
CA THR A 120 14.59 -13.19 14.32
C THR A 120 15.17 -14.32 13.45
N ARG A 121 15.14 -15.59 13.90
CA ARG A 121 15.62 -16.72 13.10
C ARG A 121 14.89 -16.94 11.76
N TRP A 122 13.62 -16.51 11.65
CA TRP A 122 12.85 -16.64 10.41
C TRP A 122 13.23 -15.59 9.38
N LEU A 123 13.82 -14.45 9.78
CA LEU A 123 14.38 -13.48 8.84
C LEU A 123 15.53 -14.05 8.02
N LEU A 124 16.38 -14.87 8.66
CA LEU A 124 17.51 -15.52 8.00
C LEU A 124 17.07 -16.48 6.88
N ILE A 125 15.79 -16.88 6.87
CA ILE A 125 15.18 -17.70 5.83
C ILE A 125 14.35 -16.82 4.90
N ALA A 126 13.51 -15.94 5.44
CA ALA A 126 12.58 -15.13 4.67
C ALA A 126 13.30 -14.17 3.72
N LEU A 127 14.37 -13.51 4.17
CA LEU A 127 15.12 -12.55 3.36
C LEU A 127 15.76 -13.20 2.12
N PRO A 128 16.59 -14.26 2.23
CA PRO A 128 17.16 -14.90 1.05
C PRO A 128 16.11 -15.54 0.14
N VAL A 129 14.99 -16.05 0.68
CA VAL A 129 13.89 -16.57 -0.14
C VAL A 129 13.21 -15.44 -0.93
N LEU A 130 12.93 -14.29 -0.30
CA LEU A 130 12.36 -13.14 -1.01
C LEU A 130 13.31 -12.58 -2.06
N THR A 131 14.58 -12.42 -1.70
CA THR A 131 15.62 -11.97 -2.63
C THR A 131 15.77 -12.95 -3.80
N GLY A 132 15.81 -14.26 -3.51
CA GLY A 132 15.86 -15.30 -4.53
C GLY A 132 14.62 -15.31 -5.44
N ALA A 133 13.42 -15.09 -4.89
CA ALA A 133 12.19 -15.00 -5.67
C ALA A 133 12.17 -13.76 -6.58
N VAL A 134 12.63 -12.61 -6.10
CA VAL A 134 12.74 -11.37 -6.90
C VAL A 134 13.78 -11.54 -8.00
N ILE A 135 14.95 -12.08 -7.69
CA ILE A 135 16.02 -12.33 -8.68
C ILE A 135 15.57 -13.36 -9.71
N GLY A 136 15.01 -14.49 -9.27
CA GLY A 136 14.49 -15.53 -10.16
C GLY A 136 13.36 -15.01 -11.06
N GLY A 137 12.43 -14.25 -10.50
CA GLY A 137 11.38 -13.57 -11.26
C GLY A 137 11.94 -12.60 -12.30
N GLY A 138 12.95 -11.81 -11.92
CA GLY A 138 13.60 -10.86 -12.82
C GLY A 138 14.38 -11.54 -13.95
N MET A 139 15.03 -12.66 -13.65
CA MET A 139 15.75 -13.46 -14.65
C MET A 139 14.82 -14.19 -15.63
N VAL A 140 13.67 -14.70 -15.16
CA VAL A 140 12.73 -15.47 -16.00
C VAL A 140 11.80 -14.55 -16.80
N ALA A 141 11.21 -13.55 -16.16
CA ALA A 141 10.22 -12.68 -16.78
C ALA A 141 10.82 -11.40 -17.40
N GLY A 142 12.08 -11.10 -17.08
CA GLY A 142 12.72 -9.82 -17.41
C GLY A 142 12.46 -8.76 -16.34
N TRP A 143 13.48 -7.96 -16.03
CA TRP A 143 13.42 -6.94 -14.96
C TRP A 143 12.37 -5.87 -15.20
N SER A 144 12.16 -5.44 -16.45
CA SER A 144 11.12 -4.45 -16.80
C SER A 144 9.73 -5.00 -16.55
N ASN A 145 9.44 -6.21 -17.01
CA ASN A 145 8.13 -6.85 -16.86
C ASN A 145 7.83 -7.17 -15.40
N LEU A 146 8.84 -7.62 -14.64
CA LEU A 146 8.69 -7.81 -13.20
C LEU A 146 8.36 -6.47 -12.52
N ALA A 147 9.10 -5.42 -12.85
CA ALA A 147 8.88 -4.12 -12.25
C ALA A 147 7.48 -3.58 -12.60
N ASP A 148 7.04 -3.63 -13.86
CA ASP A 148 5.69 -3.22 -14.24
C ASP A 148 4.61 -4.07 -13.54
N ALA A 149 4.82 -5.38 -13.44
CA ALA A 149 3.92 -6.27 -12.72
C ALA A 149 3.85 -5.95 -11.21
N LEU A 150 4.92 -5.44 -10.59
CA LEU A 150 4.88 -5.04 -9.19
C LEU A 150 4.16 -3.71 -8.96
N VAL A 151 4.29 -2.77 -9.91
CA VAL A 151 3.85 -1.38 -9.70
C VAL A 151 2.47 -1.08 -10.28
N SER A 152 2.01 -1.75 -11.36
CA SER A 152 0.65 -1.54 -11.89
C SER A 152 -0.02 -2.79 -12.44
N HIS A 153 -1.35 -2.82 -12.34
CA HIS A 153 -2.17 -3.82 -13.01
C HIS A 153 -2.44 -3.46 -14.48
N ASP A 154 -2.44 -2.17 -14.79
CA ASP A 154 -2.63 -1.64 -16.13
C ASP A 154 -1.26 -1.31 -16.76
N PRO A 155 -0.92 -1.92 -17.91
CA PRO A 155 0.32 -1.61 -18.64
C PRO A 155 0.43 -0.14 -19.04
N ALA A 156 -0.68 0.56 -19.25
CA ALA A 156 -0.69 1.98 -19.60
C ALA A 156 -0.14 2.86 -18.46
N TYR A 157 -0.30 2.42 -17.21
CA TYR A 157 0.16 3.13 -16.02
C TYR A 157 1.34 2.41 -15.36
N GLY A 158 2.29 1.91 -16.17
CA GLY A 158 3.50 1.22 -15.73
C GLY A 158 4.55 2.11 -15.06
N LEU A 159 5.78 1.61 -14.91
CA LEU A 159 6.90 2.38 -14.38
C LEU A 159 7.30 3.53 -15.28
N GLU A 160 7.28 3.34 -16.60
CA GLU A 160 7.69 4.37 -17.54
C GLU A 160 6.77 5.60 -17.47
N TRP A 161 5.45 5.36 -17.38
CA TRP A 161 4.47 6.41 -17.11
C TRP A 161 4.82 7.18 -15.83
N ARG A 162 5.12 6.48 -14.74
CA ARG A 162 5.48 7.10 -13.45
C ARG A 162 6.80 7.85 -13.51
N ARG A 163 7.81 7.35 -14.23
CA ARG A 163 9.08 8.07 -14.43
C ARG A 163 8.85 9.42 -15.09
N GLY A 164 7.98 9.50 -16.08
CA GLY A 164 7.58 10.78 -16.68
C GLY A 164 7.02 11.74 -15.63
N ILE A 165 6.13 11.26 -14.76
CA ILE A 165 5.52 12.06 -13.68
C ILE A 165 6.61 12.54 -12.71
N TRP A 166 7.53 11.65 -12.32
CA TRP A 166 8.60 11.97 -11.38
C TRP A 166 9.59 12.97 -11.97
N SER A 167 9.92 12.87 -13.25
CA SER A 167 10.76 13.86 -13.93
C SER A 167 10.10 15.24 -13.90
N ALA A 168 8.81 15.33 -14.25
CA ALA A 168 8.09 16.60 -14.19
C ALA A 168 7.98 17.15 -12.75
N ALA A 169 7.72 16.27 -11.79
CA ALA A 169 7.70 16.60 -10.36
C ALA A 169 9.05 17.16 -9.87
N ILE A 170 10.16 16.57 -10.31
CA ILE A 170 11.51 17.05 -9.96
C ILE A 170 11.78 18.42 -10.59
N CYS A 171 11.34 18.66 -11.83
CA CYS A 171 11.44 19.98 -12.46
C CYS A 171 10.67 21.04 -11.67
N ILE A 172 9.40 20.76 -11.33
CA ILE A 172 8.58 21.66 -10.48
C ILE A 172 9.26 21.89 -9.13
N LEU A 173 9.76 20.84 -8.49
CA LEU A 173 10.48 20.95 -7.22
C LEU A 173 11.76 21.78 -7.35
N GLY A 174 12.43 21.76 -8.50
CA GLY A 174 13.59 22.62 -8.78
C GLY A 174 13.24 24.11 -8.67
N ASP A 175 12.12 24.51 -9.28
CA ASP A 175 11.70 25.91 -9.35
C ASP A 175 11.00 26.37 -8.05
N PHE A 176 10.33 25.47 -7.35
CA PHE A 176 9.60 25.74 -6.10
C PHE A 176 10.21 25.00 -4.90
N SER A 177 11.54 24.88 -4.85
CA SER A 177 12.24 24.03 -3.87
C SER A 177 12.02 24.40 -2.41
N PHE A 178 11.79 25.68 -2.10
CA PHE A 178 11.67 26.13 -0.70
C PHE A 178 10.23 26.19 -0.21
N THR A 179 9.29 26.70 -1.01
CA THR A 179 7.89 26.89 -0.62
C THR A 179 6.99 25.74 -1.04
N GLY A 180 7.41 24.98 -2.05
CA GLY A 180 6.49 24.16 -2.83
C GLY A 180 5.51 25.01 -3.63
N VAL A 181 4.55 24.34 -4.24
CA VAL A 181 3.47 24.94 -5.03
C VAL A 181 2.12 24.96 -4.32
N GLY A 182 2.03 24.35 -3.12
CA GLY A 182 0.79 24.22 -2.35
C GLY A 182 0.04 22.92 -2.62
N PHE A 183 -0.78 22.51 -1.64
CA PHE A 183 -1.57 21.27 -1.72
C PHE A 183 -2.57 21.29 -2.87
N GLY A 184 -2.57 20.21 -3.65
CA GLY A 184 -3.49 20.06 -4.79
C GLY A 184 -3.12 20.94 -5.99
N CYS A 185 -1.97 21.60 -5.97
CA CYS A 185 -1.53 22.47 -7.06
C CYS A 185 -0.62 21.75 -8.08
N PHE A 186 -0.30 20.47 -7.87
CA PHE A 186 0.55 19.70 -8.79
C PHE A 186 0.03 19.71 -10.24
N GLU A 187 -1.20 19.25 -10.48
CA GLU A 187 -1.78 19.20 -11.83
C GLU A 187 -1.97 20.59 -12.46
N PRO A 188 -2.52 21.61 -11.76
CA PRO A 188 -2.62 22.96 -12.30
C PRO A 188 -1.26 23.55 -12.71
N VAL A 189 -0.23 23.40 -11.86
CA VAL A 189 1.11 23.92 -12.14
C VAL A 189 1.78 23.15 -13.27
N LEU A 190 1.65 21.83 -13.29
CA LEU A 190 2.12 20.99 -14.39
C LEU A 190 1.50 21.45 -15.72
N SER A 191 0.18 21.63 -15.76
CA SER A 191 -0.54 22.02 -16.97
C SER A 191 -0.16 23.43 -17.47
N LEU A 192 0.09 24.37 -16.55
CA LEU A 192 0.35 25.76 -16.87
C LEU A 192 1.81 26.04 -17.22
N LEU A 193 2.75 25.47 -16.46
CA LEU A 193 4.18 25.81 -16.53
C LEU A 193 5.04 24.72 -17.18
N TYR A 194 4.57 23.46 -17.17
CA TYR A 194 5.29 22.31 -17.72
C TYR A 194 4.36 21.46 -18.60
N PRO A 195 3.75 22.08 -19.63
CA PRO A 195 2.61 21.52 -20.33
C PRO A 195 2.92 20.12 -20.87
N PRO A 196 2.20 19.09 -20.41
CA PRO A 196 2.46 17.73 -20.82
C PRO A 196 1.90 17.39 -22.21
N PRO A 197 2.25 16.22 -22.77
CA PRO A 197 1.60 15.71 -23.98
C PRO A 197 0.07 15.66 -23.83
N PRO A 198 -0.69 15.87 -24.93
CA PRO A 198 -2.15 15.81 -24.89
C PRO A 198 -2.66 14.49 -24.29
N GLY A 199 -3.58 14.59 -23.32
CA GLY A 199 -4.15 13.43 -22.63
C GLY A 199 -3.29 12.86 -21.49
N TRP A 200 -2.12 13.43 -21.21
CA TRP A 200 -1.29 13.06 -20.05
C TRP A 200 -1.43 14.12 -18.95
N LEU A 201 -2.42 13.96 -18.08
CA LEU A 201 -2.69 14.89 -16.97
C LEU A 201 -2.77 14.11 -15.65
N PRO A 202 -1.62 13.75 -15.06
CA PRO A 202 -1.60 13.05 -13.79
C PRO A 202 -2.03 14.00 -12.65
N PRO A 203 -3.03 13.62 -11.83
CA PRO A 203 -3.50 14.48 -10.75
C PRO A 203 -2.47 14.62 -9.61
N HIS A 204 -1.60 13.61 -9.44
CA HIS A 204 -0.64 13.52 -8.33
C HIS A 204 0.69 12.90 -8.80
N ALA A 205 1.75 13.09 -8.01
CA ALA A 205 3.10 12.59 -8.32
C ALA A 205 3.26 11.06 -8.26
N HIS A 206 2.24 10.32 -7.79
CA HIS A 206 2.28 8.87 -7.55
C HIS A 206 3.49 8.40 -6.70
N ASN A 207 4.05 9.31 -5.90
CA ASN A 207 5.12 9.09 -4.94
C ASN A 207 4.91 10.07 -3.79
N LEU A 208 4.63 9.56 -2.60
CA LEU A 208 4.28 10.40 -1.45
C LEU A 208 5.40 11.37 -1.05
N PHE A 209 6.67 10.97 -1.16
CA PHE A 209 7.80 11.83 -0.81
C PHE A 209 7.94 12.98 -1.81
N LEU A 210 7.81 12.69 -3.11
CA LEU A 210 7.79 13.73 -4.14
C LEU A 210 6.57 14.63 -3.99
N GLN A 211 5.40 14.06 -3.71
CA GLN A 211 4.17 14.84 -3.51
C GLN A 211 4.33 15.84 -2.35
N VAL A 212 4.82 15.38 -1.19
CA VAL A 212 5.09 16.27 -0.04
C VAL A 212 6.13 17.33 -0.40
N ALA A 213 7.20 16.95 -1.10
CA ALA A 213 8.23 17.89 -1.53
C ALA A 213 7.70 18.96 -2.48
N ILE A 214 6.83 18.59 -3.43
CA ILE A 214 6.21 19.53 -4.36
C ILE A 214 5.22 20.44 -3.61
N ASP A 215 4.38 19.87 -2.75
CA ASP A 215 3.32 20.63 -2.08
C ASP A 215 3.88 21.63 -1.07
N LEU A 216 4.97 21.28 -0.36
CA LEU A 216 5.50 22.04 0.78
C LEU A 216 6.98 22.45 0.65
N GLY A 217 7.63 22.11 -0.47
CA GLY A 217 9.06 22.28 -0.65
C GLY A 217 9.90 21.24 0.12
N LEU A 218 11.22 21.35 -0.06
CA LEU A 218 12.22 20.60 0.69
C LEU A 218 12.10 20.77 2.22
N PRO A 219 11.78 21.97 2.77
CA PRO A 219 11.54 22.10 4.22
C PRO A 219 10.39 21.22 4.70
N GLY A 220 9.29 21.15 3.95
CA GLY A 220 8.17 20.26 4.25
C GLY A 220 8.55 18.78 4.18
N LEU A 221 9.33 18.38 3.17
CA LEU A 221 9.86 17.01 3.08
C LEU A 221 10.75 16.66 4.30
N VAL A 222 11.63 17.56 4.72
CA VAL A 222 12.49 17.36 5.90
C VAL A 222 11.64 17.20 7.16
N ALA A 223 10.63 18.04 7.35
CA ALA A 223 9.71 17.92 8.49
C ALA A 223 8.95 16.58 8.46
N PHE A 224 8.48 16.15 7.29
CA PHE A 224 7.81 14.87 7.12
C PHE A 224 8.74 13.68 7.45
N LEU A 225 9.98 13.70 6.95
CA LEU A 225 10.98 12.68 7.28
C LEU A 225 11.34 12.66 8.76
N ALA A 226 11.40 13.82 9.41
CA ALA A 226 11.64 13.93 10.85
C ALA A 226 10.51 13.27 11.66
N ILE A 227 9.24 13.46 11.26
CA ILE A 227 8.09 12.80 11.89
C ILE A 227 8.19 11.28 11.72
N LEU A 228 8.49 10.78 10.52
CA LEU A 228 8.66 9.35 10.27
C LEU A 228 9.81 8.76 11.12
N GLY A 229 10.94 9.47 11.18
CA GLY A 229 12.08 9.10 12.01
C GLY A 229 11.74 9.05 13.51
N LEU A 230 10.99 10.05 14.00
CA LEU A 230 10.54 10.09 15.39
C LEU A 230 9.60 8.92 15.72
N VAL A 231 8.64 8.62 14.85
CA VAL A 231 7.72 7.48 15.04
C VAL A 231 8.49 6.16 15.07
N ALA A 232 9.45 5.97 14.16
CA ALA A 232 10.29 4.78 14.14
C ALA A 232 11.13 4.66 15.42
N TYR A 233 11.76 5.77 15.86
CA TYR A 233 12.55 5.81 17.09
C TYR A 233 11.73 5.45 18.33
N LEU A 234 10.54 6.06 18.49
CA LEU A 234 9.64 5.77 19.60
C LEU A 234 9.15 4.31 19.58
N GLY A 235 8.87 3.77 18.39
CA GLY A 235 8.49 2.37 18.21
C GLY A 235 9.60 1.39 18.65
N ILE A 236 10.84 1.63 18.23
CA ILE A 236 12.00 0.81 18.61
C ILE A 236 12.26 0.89 20.12
N ARG A 237 12.21 2.09 20.68
CA ARG A 237 12.42 2.32 22.12
C ARG A 237 11.35 1.60 22.95
N SER A 238 10.08 1.75 22.60
CA SER A 238 8.97 1.06 23.27
C SER A 238 9.13 -0.46 23.23
N TYR A 239 9.54 -1.01 22.09
CA TYR A 239 9.83 -2.43 21.97
C TYR A 239 10.99 -2.88 22.87
N ALA A 240 12.08 -2.12 22.93
CA ALA A 240 13.23 -2.43 23.78
C ALA A 240 12.87 -2.42 25.28
N GLU A 241 12.13 -1.40 25.73
CA GLU A 241 11.64 -1.28 27.12
C GLU A 241 10.70 -2.45 27.49
N SER A 242 9.86 -2.90 26.54
CA SER A 242 8.96 -4.04 26.75
C SER A 242 9.71 -5.36 27.00
N LYS A 243 10.83 -5.60 26.30
CA LYS A 243 11.65 -6.81 26.49
C LYS A 243 12.36 -6.83 27.83
N LEU A 244 12.93 -5.70 28.24
CA LEU A 244 13.58 -5.56 29.55
C LEU A 244 12.58 -5.82 30.68
N SER A 245 11.37 -5.26 30.56
CA SER A 245 10.29 -5.48 31.52
C SER A 245 9.84 -6.94 31.61
N GLN A 246 9.81 -7.67 30.48
CA GLN A 246 9.49 -9.10 30.47
C GLN A 246 10.59 -9.96 31.10
N GLN A 247 11.87 -9.58 30.92
CA GLN A 247 12.99 -10.27 31.55
C GLN A 247 13.01 -10.05 33.07
N ALA A 248 12.73 -8.83 33.54
CA ALA A 248 12.68 -8.51 34.97
C ALA A 248 11.52 -9.19 35.73
N ARG A 249 10.47 -9.65 35.02
CA ARG A 249 9.33 -10.38 35.59
C ARG A 249 9.53 -11.90 35.64
N ARG A 250 10.60 -12.42 35.05
CA ARG A 250 10.96 -13.85 35.08
C ARG A 250 11.99 -14.11 36.16
#